data_AF-B9LWJ1-F1
#
_entry.id   AF-B9LWJ1-F1
#
_cell.length_a   1.000
_cell.length_b   1.000
_cell.length_c   1.000
_cell.angle_alpha   90.00
_cell.angle_beta   90.00
_cell.angle_gamma   90.00
#
_symmetry.space_group_name_H-M   'P 1'
#
loop_
_entity.id
_entity.type
_entity.pdbx_description
1 polymer ?
#
loop_
_entity_poly.entity_id
_entity_poly.type
_entity_poly.pdbx_seq_one_letter_code
_entity_poly.pdbx_strand_id
1 'polypeptide(L)'
;MDNAPELPESEDALYELAARSDADPYRREAAIKKLGELESDESSTQLEHLTEDGVSAIERQLAEKQLSALHSESAHDSSSAVDADEESLSLEERLQQDTERLRDTLRSTEESAEDRDST
;
A
#
# COMPACT_ATOMS: atom_id res chain seq x y z
N MET A 1 24.86 16.58 -28.79
CA MET A 1 24.90 15.12 -28.57
C MET A 1 25.00 14.95 -27.08
N ASP A 2 23.84 14.94 -26.43
CA ASP A 2 23.70 14.69 -25.00
C ASP A 2 23.99 13.22 -24.75
N ASN A 3 25.27 12.90 -24.57
CA ASN A 3 25.71 11.60 -24.09
C ASN A 3 25.41 11.60 -22.58
N ALA A 4 24.13 11.44 -22.22
CA ALA A 4 23.74 11.20 -20.84
C ALA A 4 24.48 9.93 -20.41
N PRO A 5 25.35 10.00 -19.39
CA PRO A 5 26.18 8.86 -19.03
C PRO A 5 25.27 7.71 -18.62
N GLU A 6 25.35 6.61 -19.38
CA GLU A 6 24.47 5.46 -19.21
C GLU A 6 24.54 4.95 -17.77
N LEU A 7 23.38 4.61 -17.21
CA LEU A 7 23.33 3.98 -15.91
C LEU A 7 23.86 2.56 -16.03
N PRO A 8 24.59 2.07 -15.02
CA PRO A 8 25.00 0.68 -15.00
C PRO A 8 23.78 -0.24 -15.11
N GLU A 9 24.01 -1.45 -15.62
CA GLU A 9 22.98 -2.48 -15.75
C GLU A 9 23.03 -3.49 -14.61
N SER A 10 24.15 -3.57 -13.88
CA SER A 10 24.33 -4.47 -12.75
C SER A 10 23.74 -3.89 -11.46
N GLU A 11 23.04 -4.71 -10.69
CA GLU A 11 22.45 -4.39 -9.38
C GLU A 11 23.48 -3.76 -8.43
N ASP A 12 24.60 -4.44 -8.23
CA ASP A 12 25.72 -3.97 -7.40
C ASP A 12 26.21 -2.57 -7.80
N ALA A 13 26.40 -2.33 -9.11
CA ALA A 13 26.87 -1.05 -9.61
C ALA A 13 25.82 0.06 -9.50
N LEU A 14 24.53 -0.28 -9.53
CA LEU A 14 23.43 0.65 -9.26
C LEU A 14 23.38 1.02 -7.77
N TYR A 15 23.54 0.04 -6.88
CA TYR A 15 23.61 0.27 -5.44
C TYR A 15 24.82 1.14 -5.06
N GLU A 16 26.01 0.82 -5.58
CA GLU A 16 27.20 1.64 -5.37
C GLU A 16 27.00 3.07 -5.88
N LEU A 17 26.37 3.24 -7.04
CA LEU A 17 26.07 4.57 -7.58
C LEU A 17 25.11 5.35 -6.68
N ALA A 18 24.05 4.71 -6.18
CA ALA A 18 23.06 5.30 -5.29
C ALA A 18 23.64 5.65 -3.90
N ALA A 19 24.60 4.88 -3.40
CA ALA A 19 25.24 5.10 -2.11
C ALA A 19 26.37 6.15 -2.14
N ARG A 20 26.87 6.54 -3.33
CA ARG A 20 27.99 7.48 -3.46
C ARG A 20 27.57 8.93 -3.24
N SER A 21 28.05 9.55 -2.16
CA SER A 21 27.72 10.95 -1.86
C SER A 21 28.20 11.97 -2.90
N ASP A 22 29.31 11.66 -3.60
CA ASP A 22 29.86 12.49 -4.68
C ASP A 22 29.19 12.29 -6.05
N ALA A 23 28.27 11.33 -6.17
CA ALA A 23 27.53 11.11 -7.41
C ALA A 23 26.45 12.18 -7.61
N ASP A 24 26.13 12.45 -8.88
CA ASP A 24 25.08 13.40 -9.24
C ASP A 24 23.73 12.95 -8.66
N PRO A 25 22.96 13.83 -7.99
CA PRO A 25 21.70 13.46 -7.35
C PRO A 25 20.71 12.81 -8.32
N TYR A 26 20.58 13.32 -9.55
CA TYR A 26 19.67 12.74 -10.54
C TYR A 26 20.11 11.34 -10.97
N ARG A 27 21.42 11.07 -11.01
CA ARG A 27 21.94 9.73 -11.30
C ARG A 27 21.68 8.76 -10.16
N ARG A 28 21.77 9.20 -8.91
CA ARG A 28 21.42 8.37 -7.74
C ARG A 28 19.94 8.02 -7.71
N GLU A 29 19.08 9.01 -7.93
CA GLU A 29 17.64 8.79 -8.05
C GLU A 29 17.31 7.80 -9.17
N ALA A 30 17.97 7.94 -10.33
CA ALA A 30 17.75 7.02 -11.44
C ALA A 30 18.28 5.61 -11.14
N ALA A 31 19.38 5.48 -10.39
CA ALA A 31 19.89 4.20 -9.95
C ALA A 31 18.92 3.48 -8.99
N ILE A 32 18.35 4.21 -8.02
CA ILE A 32 17.35 3.70 -7.08
C ILE A 32 16.09 3.22 -7.82
N LYS A 33 15.62 3.99 -8.80
CA LYS A 33 14.48 3.57 -9.64
C LYS A 33 14.79 2.29 -10.38
N LYS A 34 15.95 2.21 -11.00
CA LYS A 34 16.35 1.04 -11.79
C LYS A 34 16.54 -0.20 -10.91
N LEU A 35 17.01 -0.06 -9.67
CA LEU A 35 17.00 -1.16 -8.70
C LEU A 35 15.58 -1.66 -8.42
N GLY A 36 14.62 -0.75 -8.24
CA GLY A 36 13.21 -1.11 -8.08
C GLY A 36 12.60 -1.82 -9.30
N GLU A 37 13.09 -1.54 -10.50
CA GLU A 37 12.64 -2.19 -11.75
C GLU A 37 13.23 -3.60 -11.96
N LEU A 38 14.27 -4.00 -11.22
CA LEU A 38 14.90 -5.31 -11.39
C LEU A 38 14.17 -6.43 -10.65
N GLU A 39 13.28 -6.09 -9.71
CA GLU A 39 12.37 -7.01 -9.01
C GLU A 39 13.07 -8.26 -8.43
N SER A 40 14.32 -8.09 -8.00
CA SER A 40 15.19 -9.15 -7.48
C SER A 40 15.28 -9.09 -5.95
N ASP A 41 15.44 -10.25 -5.28
CA ASP A 41 15.68 -10.32 -3.83
C ASP A 41 16.89 -9.48 -3.40
N GLU A 42 17.93 -9.47 -4.25
CA GLU A 42 19.14 -8.68 -4.01
C GLU A 42 18.84 -7.18 -4.13
N SER A 43 18.14 -6.76 -5.17
CA SER A 43 17.72 -5.37 -5.35
C SER A 43 16.80 -4.88 -4.22
N SER A 44 15.95 -5.75 -3.66
CA SER A 44 15.08 -5.43 -2.52
C SER A 44 15.91 -5.16 -1.26
N THR A 45 16.87 -6.05 -0.97
CA THR A 45 17.80 -5.87 0.16
C THR A 45 18.62 -4.59 0.03
N GLN A 46 19.09 -4.29 -1.18
CA GLN A 46 19.82 -3.06 -1.49
C GLN A 46 18.96 -1.80 -1.31
N LEU A 47 17.68 -1.85 -1.68
CA LEU A 47 16.73 -0.76 -1.46
C LEU A 47 16.45 -0.53 0.02
N GLU A 48 16.30 -1.60 0.83
CA GLU A 48 16.16 -1.50 2.29
C GLU A 48 17.33 -0.73 2.90
N HIS A 49 18.56 -1.11 2.56
CA HIS A 49 19.75 -0.41 3.03
C HIS A 49 19.75 1.06 2.62
N LEU A 50 19.28 1.39 1.42
CA LEU A 50 19.18 2.77 0.95
C LEU A 50 18.07 3.56 1.65
N THR A 51 17.07 2.92 2.26
CA THR A 51 16.09 3.62 3.10
C THR A 51 16.70 4.08 4.43
N GLU A 52 17.62 3.30 4.99
CA GLU A 52 18.29 3.59 6.26
C GLU A 52 19.48 4.54 6.07
N ASP A 53 20.36 4.19 5.13
CA ASP A 53 21.66 4.85 4.90
C ASP A 53 21.70 5.72 3.64
N GLY A 54 20.54 6.01 3.02
CA GLY A 54 20.47 6.83 1.82
C GLY A 54 21.09 8.22 2.01
N VAL A 55 21.87 8.67 1.02
CA VAL A 55 22.66 9.91 1.11
C VAL A 55 21.79 11.15 1.37
N SER A 56 20.58 11.18 0.82
CA SER A 56 19.61 12.26 0.96
C SER A 56 18.25 11.74 1.43
N ALA A 57 17.47 12.63 2.06
CA ALA A 57 16.08 12.35 2.40
C ALA A 57 15.23 11.98 1.16
N ILE A 58 15.51 12.60 0.01
CA ILE A 58 14.81 12.31 -1.24
C ILE A 58 15.08 10.87 -1.69
N GLU A 59 16.33 10.43 -1.60
CA GLU A 59 16.74 9.08 -2.00
C GLU A 59 16.17 8.02 -1.06
N ARG A 60 16.16 8.28 0.25
CA ARG A 60 15.51 7.41 1.24
C ARG A 60 14.02 7.23 0.95
N GLN A 61 13.30 8.33 0.71
CA GLN A 61 11.87 8.28 0.35
C GLN A 61 11.64 7.56 -0.98
N LEU A 62 12.54 7.74 -1.95
CA LEU A 62 12.44 7.07 -3.23
C LEU A 62 12.68 5.56 -3.09
N ALA A 63 13.67 5.15 -2.31
CA ALA A 63 13.95 3.76 -2.02
C ALA A 63 12.77 3.10 -1.28
N GLU A 64 12.21 3.77 -0.28
CA GLU A 64 11.02 3.30 0.46
C GLU A 64 9.81 3.11 -0.47
N LYS A 65 9.62 4.04 -1.41
CA LYS A 65 8.56 3.94 -2.41
C LYS A 65 8.76 2.74 -3.34
N GLN A 66 9.98 2.48 -3.80
CA GLN A 66 10.27 1.33 -4.67
C GLN A 66 10.10 0.02 -3.91
N LEU A 67 10.59 -0.05 -2.67
CA LEU A 67 10.42 -1.22 -1.81
C LEU A 67 8.93 -1.52 -1.57
N SER A 68 8.14 -0.49 -1.27
CA SER A 68 6.68 -0.62 -1.11
C SER A 68 5.99 -1.10 -2.38
N ALA A 69 6.46 -0.68 -3.55
CA ALA A 69 5.95 -1.13 -4.85
C ALA A 69 6.26 -2.61 -5.08
N LEU A 70 7.48 -3.07 -4.80
CA LEU A 70 7.88 -4.48 -4.90
C LEU A 70 7.03 -5.40 -4.01
N HIS A 71 6.77 -4.99 -2.77
CA HIS A 71 5.88 -5.72 -1.86
C HIS A 71 4.42 -5.71 -2.32
N SER A 72 3.96 -4.62 -2.93
CA SER A 72 2.58 -4.51 -3.45
C SER A 72 2.40 -5.32 -4.74
N GLU A 73 3.42 -5.41 -5.58
CA GLU A 73 3.40 -6.17 -6.84
C GLU A 73 3.47 -7.68 -6.56
N SER A 74 4.27 -8.10 -5.57
CA SER A 74 4.24 -9.47 -5.02
C SER A 74 2.87 -9.86 -4.44
N ALA A 75 2.15 -8.88 -3.87
CA ALA A 75 0.77 -9.07 -3.43
C ALA A 75 -0.23 -9.15 -4.59
N HIS A 76 0.10 -8.59 -5.76
CA HIS A 76 -0.76 -8.61 -6.94
C HIS A 76 -0.66 -9.91 -7.75
N ASP A 77 0.50 -10.56 -7.80
CA ASP A 77 0.63 -11.91 -8.41
C ASP A 77 0.06 -13.02 -7.49
N SER A 78 -0.01 -12.76 -6.19
CA SER A 78 -0.70 -13.62 -5.21
C SER A 78 -2.22 -13.35 -5.14
N SER A 79 -2.71 -12.22 -5.66
CA SER A 79 -4.14 -11.85 -5.68
C SER A 79 -4.85 -12.28 -6.96
N SER A 80 -4.59 -13.52 -7.39
CA SER A 80 -5.49 -14.25 -8.29
C SER A 80 -6.14 -15.46 -7.61
N ALA A 81 -5.85 -15.73 -6.33
CA ALA A 81 -6.49 -16.80 -5.60
C ALA A 81 -6.78 -16.40 -4.15
N VAL A 82 -8.08 -16.35 -3.81
CA VAL A 82 -8.69 -16.44 -2.47
C VAL A 82 -8.19 -15.39 -1.46
N ASP A 83 -8.91 -14.30 -1.23
CA ASP A 83 -10.00 -14.26 -0.25
C ASP A 83 -11.07 -13.23 -0.67
N ALA A 84 -12.08 -13.68 -1.40
CA ALA A 84 -13.34 -12.97 -1.59
C ALA A 84 -14.48 -13.85 -1.05
N ASP A 85 -14.32 -14.30 0.19
CA ASP A 85 -15.29 -15.04 1.00
C ASP A 85 -14.88 -14.64 2.42
N GLU A 86 -15.65 -13.98 3.26
CA GLU A 86 -17.08 -13.89 3.51
C GLU A 86 -17.22 -12.64 4.42
N GLU A 87 -18.40 -12.05 4.62
CA GLU A 87 -18.67 -10.78 5.37
C GLU A 87 -18.95 -9.54 4.50
N SER A 88 -19.22 -9.71 3.20
CA SER A 88 -20.00 -8.70 2.46
C SER A 88 -21.50 -8.91 2.71
N LEU A 89 -21.96 -8.66 3.95
CA LEU A 89 -23.36 -8.27 4.13
C LEU A 89 -23.50 -6.94 3.41
N SER A 90 -24.18 -6.95 2.25
CA SER A 90 -24.40 -5.77 1.44
C SER A 90 -24.91 -4.64 2.33
N LEU A 91 -24.34 -3.43 2.20
CA LEU A 91 -24.72 -2.24 2.97
C LEU A 91 -26.26 -2.05 2.99
N GLU A 92 -26.91 -2.47 1.91
CA GLU A 92 -28.37 -2.51 1.72
C GLU A 92 -29.07 -3.46 2.71
N GLU A 93 -28.56 -4.67 2.94
CA GLU A 93 -29.14 -5.63 3.88
C GLU A 93 -29.00 -5.15 5.34
N ARG A 94 -27.85 -4.54 5.66
CA ARG A 94 -27.63 -3.94 6.99
C ARG A 94 -28.54 -2.74 7.25
N LEU A 95 -28.79 -1.90 6.24
CA LEU A 95 -29.77 -0.81 6.32
C LEU A 95 -31.20 -1.34 6.48
N GLN A 96 -31.51 -2.46 5.83
CA GLN A 96 -32.83 -3.09 5.89
C GLN A 96 -33.11 -3.71 7.27
N GLN A 97 -32.11 -4.38 7.87
CA GLN A 97 -32.22 -4.86 9.26
C GLN A 97 -32.37 -3.73 10.28
N ASP A 98 -31.63 -2.62 10.10
CA ASP A 98 -31.70 -1.49 11.04
C ASP A 98 -33.07 -0.80 10.99
N THR A 99 -33.62 -0.62 9.79
CA THR A 99 -34.98 -0.08 9.61
C THR A 99 -36.07 -1.01 10.16
N GLU A 100 -35.89 -2.34 10.08
CA GLU A 100 -36.84 -3.29 10.66
C GLU A 100 -36.81 -3.26 12.19
N ARG A 101 -35.63 -3.20 12.81
CA ARG A 101 -35.47 -3.02 14.26
C ARG A 101 -36.10 -1.74 14.77
N LEU A 102 -35.92 -0.63 14.05
CA LEU A 102 -36.53 0.65 14.39
C LEU A 102 -38.06 0.58 14.36
N ARG A 103 -38.64 -0.09 13.35
CA ARG A 103 -40.09 -0.28 13.26
C ARG A 103 -40.64 -1.12 14.41
N ASP A 104 -39.96 -2.21 14.77
CA ASP A 104 -40.39 -3.10 15.85
C ASP A 104 -40.32 -2.42 17.23
N THR A 105 -39.27 -1.61 17.45
CA THR A 105 -39.11 -0.83 18.68
C THR A 105 -40.24 0.20 18.82
N LEU A 106 -40.55 0.94 17.74
CA LEU A 106 -41.64 1.92 17.75
C LEU A 106 -43.00 1.26 18.01
N ARG A 107 -43.25 0.09 17.40
CA ARG A 107 -44.47 -0.67 17.61
C ARG A 107 -44.62 -1.17 19.06
N SER A 108 -43.52 -1.67 19.63
CA SER A 108 -43.50 -2.11 21.04
C SER A 108 -43.71 -0.96 22.03
N THR A 109 -43.23 0.24 21.70
CA THR A 109 -43.48 1.44 22.52
C THR A 109 -44.91 1.95 22.43
N GLU A 110 -45.59 1.75 21.30
CA GLU A 110 -46.98 2.16 21.11
C GLU A 110 -47.93 1.20 21.87
N GLU A 111 -47.70 -0.11 21.77
CA GLU A 111 -48.44 -1.13 22.52
C GLU A 111 -48.24 -1.00 24.05
N SER A 112 -47.03 -0.63 24.50
CA SER A 112 -46.74 -0.37 25.92
C SER A 112 -47.31 0.96 26.45
N ALA A 113 -47.76 1.86 25.56
CA ALA A 113 -48.39 3.12 25.93
C ALA A 113 -49.92 2.98 26.04
N GLU A 114 -50.54 2.09 25.27
CA GLU A 114 -51.98 1.83 25.30
C GLU A 114 -52.43 1.02 26.54
N ASP A 115 -51.56 0.16 27.10
CA ASP A 115 -51.88 -0.64 28.30
C ASP A 115 -51.84 0.16 29.62
N ARG A 116 -51.39 1.42 29.58
CA ARG A 116 -51.29 2.30 30.76
C ARG A 116 -52.48 3.24 30.99
N ASP A 117 -53.48 3.23 30.10
CA ASP A 117 -54.70 4.05 30.22
C ASP A 117 -55.94 3.23 30.65
N SER A 118 -55.78 1.93 30.96
CA SER A 118 -56.87 1.06 31.44
C SER A 118 -56.62 0.48 32.85
N THR A 119 -56.38 1.34 33.85
CA THR A 119 -56.62 1.01 35.28
C THR A 119 -57.13 2.19 36.05
#